data_AF-A0A2M7TCU7-F1
#
_entry.id   AF-A0A2M7TCU7-F1
#
_cell.length_a   1.000
_cell.length_b   1.000
_cell.length_c   1.000
_cell.angle_alpha   90.00
_cell.angle_beta   90.00
_cell.angle_gamma   90.00
#
_symmetry.space_group_name_H-M   'P 1'
#
loop_
_entity.id
_entity.type
_entity.pdbx_description
1 polymer ?
#
loop_
_entity_poly.entity_id
_entity_poly.type
_entity_poly.pdbx_seq_one_letter_code
_entity_poly.pdbx_strand_id
1 'polypeptide(L)'
;MKYRGIKIIKKPSFCRFIPGLSYTAQAIYPYIFVTTEIFENLCSENPNPRFIAILKHEKKHIERQKSLGLVNFGITYLFSSEFRFQEELSATREEMKYLKQNKLDFDTEKSAKFLSSWLYLWMVPYEKAKRELDKIWN
;
A
#
# COMPACT_ATOMS: atom_id res chain seq x y z
N MET A 1 -11.29 14.07 -5.34
CA MET A 1 -11.51 14.01 -3.87
C MET A 1 -10.20 14.22 -3.12
N LYS A 2 -10.26 14.43 -1.80
CA LYS A 2 -9.07 14.45 -0.92
C LYS A 2 -9.28 13.48 0.25
N TYR A 3 -8.22 12.79 0.66
CA TYR A 3 -8.18 11.99 1.89
C TYR A 3 -7.17 12.58 2.86
N ARG A 4 -7.66 13.12 3.99
CA ARG A 4 -6.81 13.76 5.02
C ARG A 4 -5.80 14.76 4.42
N GLY A 5 -6.25 15.59 3.47
CA GLY A 5 -5.43 16.58 2.78
C GLY A 5 -4.65 16.07 1.55
N ILE A 6 -4.54 14.76 1.35
CA ILE A 6 -3.86 14.15 0.19
C ILE A 6 -4.82 14.06 -0.99
N LYS A 7 -4.41 14.50 -2.18
CA LYS A 7 -5.25 14.42 -3.38
C LYS A 7 -5.20 13.00 -3.94
N ILE A 8 -6.38 12.40 -4.11
CA ILE A 8 -6.54 11.08 -4.75
C ILE A 8 -6.82 11.29 -6.23
N ILE A 9 -6.08 10.57 -7.07
CA ILE A 9 -6.14 10.64 -8.53
C ILE A 9 -6.56 9.27 -9.06
N LYS A 10 -7.51 9.27 -9.98
CA LYS A 10 -7.92 8.06 -10.70
C LYS A 10 -6.84 7.69 -11.73
N LYS A 11 -6.37 6.44 -11.70
CA LYS A 11 -5.46 5.90 -12.72
C LYS A 11 -6.19 5.82 -14.07
N PRO A 12 -5.52 6.12 -15.19
CA PRO A 12 -6.08 5.84 -16.50
C PRO A 12 -6.44 4.36 -16.68
N SER A 13 -7.56 4.09 -17.34
CA SER A 13 -8.11 2.72 -17.45
C SER A 13 -7.16 1.73 -18.15
N PHE A 14 -6.24 2.21 -18.99
CA PHE A 14 -5.26 1.35 -19.69
C PHE A 14 -4.18 0.79 -18.76
N CYS A 15 -3.92 1.41 -17.60
CA CYS A 15 -2.93 0.93 -16.62
C CYS A 15 -3.29 -0.45 -16.05
N ARG A 16 -4.55 -0.90 -16.18
CA ARG A 16 -4.98 -2.24 -15.74
C ARG A 16 -4.28 -3.38 -16.48
N PHE A 17 -3.74 -3.12 -17.67
CA PHE A 17 -3.10 -4.12 -18.53
C PHE A 17 -1.58 -4.19 -18.36
N ILE A 18 -0.98 -3.28 -17.59
CA ILE A 18 0.47 -3.24 -17.39
C ILE A 18 0.79 -3.91 -16.04
N PRO A 19 1.54 -5.03 -16.03
CA PRO A 19 1.98 -5.68 -14.80
C PRO A 19 2.71 -4.68 -13.89
N GLY A 20 2.30 -4.58 -12.63
CA GLY A 20 2.86 -3.62 -11.67
C GLY A 20 2.25 -2.21 -11.70
N LEU A 21 1.38 -1.90 -12.66
CA LEU A 21 0.51 -0.69 -12.61
C LEU A 21 -0.96 -1.06 -12.36
N SER A 22 -1.30 -2.33 -12.52
CA SER A 22 -2.59 -2.93 -12.17
C SER A 22 -2.89 -2.95 -10.66
N TYR A 23 -1.95 -2.53 -9.81
CA TYR A 23 -2.20 -2.39 -8.38
C TYR A 23 -3.39 -1.47 -8.10
N THR A 24 -4.15 -1.86 -7.09
CA THR A 24 -5.33 -1.16 -6.60
C THR A 24 -5.02 0.29 -6.23
N ALA A 25 -3.88 0.55 -5.57
CA ALA A 25 -3.41 1.88 -5.21
C ALA A 25 -1.88 2.02 -5.32
N GLN A 26 -1.40 3.26 -5.42
CA GLN A 26 0.02 3.64 -5.45
C GLN A 26 0.22 5.06 -4.89
N ALA A 27 1.20 5.24 -3.99
CA ALA A 27 1.60 6.54 -3.46
C ALA A 27 2.80 7.13 -4.21
N ILE A 28 2.63 8.34 -4.74
CA ILE A 28 3.72 9.17 -5.28
C ILE A 28 3.49 10.61 -4.81
N TYR A 29 4.30 11.07 -3.86
CA TYR A 29 4.14 12.35 -3.19
C TYR A 29 3.92 13.50 -4.20
N PRO A 30 2.88 14.35 -4.03
CA PRO A 30 1.89 14.41 -2.94
C PRO A 30 0.54 13.71 -3.23
N TYR A 31 0.51 12.72 -4.13
CA TYR A 31 -0.70 12.12 -4.67
C TYR A 31 -0.83 10.61 -4.36
N ILE A 32 -2.07 10.15 -4.21
CA ILE A 32 -2.39 8.71 -4.19
C ILE A 32 -3.16 8.38 -5.46
N PHE A 33 -2.67 7.43 -6.24
CA PHE A 33 -3.26 6.96 -7.47
C PHE A 33 -4.03 5.67 -7.22
N VAL A 34 -5.31 5.61 -7.59
CA VAL A 34 -6.17 4.42 -7.37
C VAL A 34 -6.89 4.01 -8.65
N THR A 35 -7.32 2.76 -8.75
CA THR A 35 -8.17 2.31 -9.86
C THR A 35 -9.51 3.04 -9.89
N THR A 36 -10.18 3.04 -11.05
CA THR A 36 -11.52 3.63 -11.22
C THR A 36 -12.51 3.10 -10.20
N GLU A 37 -12.56 1.79 -10.00
CA GLU A 37 -13.43 1.12 -9.04
C GLU A 37 -13.24 1.66 -7.62
N ILE A 38 -11.99 1.76 -7.16
CA ILE A 38 -11.68 2.29 -5.83
C ILE A 38 -12.05 3.76 -5.74
N PHE A 39 -11.74 4.56 -6.77
CA PHE A 39 -12.05 5.99 -6.78
C PHE A 39 -13.57 6.23 -6.64
N GLU A 40 -14.37 5.49 -7.40
CA GLU A 40 -15.84 5.61 -7.39
C GLU A 40 -16.41 5.15 -6.05
N ASN A 41 -15.94 4.02 -5.52
CA ASN A 41 -16.38 3.55 -4.20
C ASN A 41 -16.00 4.54 -3.08
N LEU A 42 -14.81 5.14 -3.13
CA LEU A 42 -14.37 6.16 -2.18
C LEU A 42 -15.17 7.46 -2.25
N CYS A 43 -15.87 7.72 -3.37
CA CYS A 43 -16.76 8.86 -3.53
C CYS A 43 -18.22 8.55 -3.13
N SER A 44 -18.55 7.30 -2.82
CA SER A 44 -19.88 6.91 -2.34
C SER A 44 -20.13 7.38 -0.90
N GLU A 45 -21.40 7.42 -0.48
CA GLU A 45 -21.78 7.84 0.88
C GLU A 45 -21.19 6.92 1.96
N ASN A 46 -21.08 5.62 1.67
CA ASN A 46 -20.58 4.59 2.57
C ASN A 46 -19.43 3.82 1.92
N PRO A 47 -18.21 4.41 1.86
CA PRO A 47 -17.08 3.76 1.21
C PRO A 47 -16.69 2.47 1.92
N ASN A 48 -16.25 1.48 1.16
CA ASN A 48 -15.80 0.20 1.69
C ASN A 48 -14.62 0.43 2.64
N PRO A 49 -14.69 0.02 3.92
CA PRO A 49 -13.61 0.24 4.87
C PRO A 49 -12.28 -0.38 4.43
N ARG A 50 -12.27 -1.44 3.61
CA ARG A 50 -11.03 -2.00 3.04
C ARG A 50 -10.32 -1.02 2.12
N PHE A 51 -11.06 -0.23 1.33
CA PHE A 51 -10.44 0.82 0.50
C PHE A 51 -9.92 1.97 1.33
N ILE A 52 -10.58 2.29 2.45
CA ILE A 52 -10.04 3.26 3.42
C ILE A 52 -8.76 2.73 4.08
N ALA A 53 -8.69 1.42 4.36
CA ALA A 53 -7.49 0.78 4.88
C ALA A 53 -6.31 0.90 3.89
N ILE A 54 -6.54 0.67 2.60
CA ILE A 54 -5.55 0.92 1.55
C ILE A 54 -5.09 2.38 1.57
N LEU A 55 -6.00 3.36 1.72
CA LEU A 55 -5.58 4.77 1.83
C LEU A 55 -4.72 5.06 3.08
N LYS A 56 -4.87 4.30 4.17
CA LYS A 56 -3.98 4.40 5.35
C LYS A 56 -2.58 3.92 5.00
N HIS A 57 -2.48 2.79 4.31
CA HIS A 57 -1.23 2.24 3.80
C HIS A 57 -0.51 3.28 2.92
N GLU A 58 -1.19 3.75 1.87
CA GLU A 58 -0.60 4.70 0.92
C GLU A 58 -0.23 6.05 1.57
N LYS A 59 -1.03 6.51 2.54
CA LYS A 59 -0.69 7.71 3.32
C LYS A 59 0.64 7.56 4.05
N LYS A 60 0.96 6.36 4.55
CA LYS A 60 2.25 6.13 5.23
C LYS A 60 3.41 6.28 4.25
N HIS A 61 3.29 5.76 3.04
CA HIS A 61 4.31 5.99 2.00
C HIS A 61 4.45 7.46 1.63
N ILE A 62 3.35 8.21 1.50
CA ILE A 62 3.39 9.67 1.24
C ILE A 62 4.15 10.42 2.34
N GLU A 63 3.91 10.09 3.61
CA GLU A 63 4.63 10.68 4.75
C GLU A 63 6.13 10.38 4.69
N ARG A 64 6.49 9.13 4.34
CA ARG A 64 7.88 8.70 4.25
C ARG A 64 8.60 9.34 3.07
N GLN A 65 7.99 9.36 1.89
CA GLN A 65 8.48 10.09 0.72
C GLN A 65 8.66 11.58 1.00
N LYS A 66 7.73 12.21 1.73
CA LYS A 66 7.86 13.61 2.15
C LYS A 66 9.06 13.81 3.09
N SER A 67 9.27 12.89 4.05
CA SER A 67 10.36 13.00 5.03
C SER A 67 11.75 12.78 4.45
N LEU A 68 11.89 11.84 3.51
CA LEU A 68 13.17 11.47 2.91
C LEU A 68 13.49 12.25 1.63
N GLY A 69 12.47 12.84 1.01
CA GLY A 69 12.53 13.36 -0.36
C GLY A 69 12.27 12.25 -1.38
N LEU A 70 11.51 12.58 -2.43
CA LEU A 70 11.04 11.60 -3.42
C LEU A 70 12.20 10.90 -4.16
N VAL A 71 13.26 11.63 -4.48
CA VAL A 71 14.44 11.10 -5.18
C VAL A 71 15.19 10.08 -4.30
N ASN A 72 15.52 10.45 -3.07
CA ASN A 72 16.21 9.56 -2.13
C ASN A 72 15.36 8.33 -1.78
N PHE A 73 14.05 8.53 -1.60
CA PHE A 73 13.12 7.43 -1.40
C PHE A 73 13.16 6.47 -2.59
N GLY A 74 13.01 6.97 -3.82
CA GLY A 74 13.00 6.15 -5.03
C GLY A 74 14.30 5.37 -5.24
N ILE A 75 15.46 6.00 -5.05
CA ILE A 75 16.77 5.35 -5.17
C ILE A 75 16.90 4.25 -4.11
N THR A 76 16.64 4.56 -2.84
CA THR A 76 16.77 3.59 -1.74
C THR A 76 15.79 2.42 -1.91
N TYR A 77 14.56 2.71 -2.35
CA TYR A 77 13.55 1.71 -2.67
C TYR A 77 14.02 0.78 -3.79
N LEU A 78 14.63 1.30 -4.85
CA LEU A 78 15.10 0.46 -5.95
C LEU A 78 16.26 -0.48 -5.54
N PHE A 79 17.21 0.01 -4.75
CA PHE A 79 18.46 -0.71 -4.48
C PHE A 79 18.51 -1.49 -3.15
N SER A 80 17.58 -1.26 -2.22
CA SER A 80 17.57 -1.94 -0.91
C SER A 80 16.27 -2.71 -0.68
N SER A 81 16.34 -4.04 -0.79
CA SER A 81 15.21 -4.92 -0.48
C SER A 81 14.79 -4.84 0.98
N GLU A 82 15.74 -4.69 1.91
CA GLU A 82 15.43 -4.51 3.33
C GLU A 82 14.70 -3.18 3.57
N PHE A 83 15.13 -2.07 2.94
CA PHE A 83 14.41 -0.81 3.04
C PHE A 83 12.97 -0.93 2.52
N ARG A 84 12.79 -1.52 1.33
CA ARG A 84 11.44 -1.77 0.79
C ARG A 84 10.58 -2.58 1.75
N PHE A 85 11.13 -3.65 2.31
CA PHE A 85 10.39 -4.52 3.23
C PHE A 85 9.97 -3.78 4.49
N GLN A 86 10.84 -2.97 5.08
CA GLN A 86 10.50 -2.17 6.27
C GLN A 86 9.45 -1.10 5.97
N GLU A 87 9.50 -0.45 4.80
CA GLU A 87 8.49 0.53 4.39
C GLU A 87 7.11 -0.14 4.20
N GLU A 88 7.06 -1.29 3.52
CA GLU A 88 5.83 -2.08 3.34
C GLU A 88 5.26 -2.58 4.68
N LEU A 89 6.11 -3.10 5.58
CA LEU A 89 5.67 -3.50 6.93
C LEU A 89 5.13 -2.32 7.74
N SER A 90 5.78 -1.15 7.64
CA SER A 90 5.31 0.05 8.32
C SER A 90 3.97 0.54 7.78
N ALA A 91 3.75 0.48 6.47
CA ALA A 91 2.49 0.90 5.86
C ALA A 91 1.36 -0.11 6.16
N THR A 92 1.67 -1.40 6.04
CA THR A 92 0.75 -2.51 6.36
C THR A 92 0.33 -2.49 7.83
N ARG A 93 1.19 -2.08 8.76
CA ARG A 93 0.82 -1.92 10.17
C ARG A 93 -0.32 -0.92 10.37
N GLU A 94 -0.31 0.21 9.66
CA GLU A 94 -1.36 1.21 9.76
C GLU A 94 -2.67 0.73 9.11
N GLU A 95 -2.56 -0.05 8.04
CA GLU A 95 -3.69 -0.74 7.41
C GLU A 95 -4.35 -1.74 8.38
N MET A 96 -3.55 -2.66 8.94
CA MET A 96 -4.01 -3.67 9.91
C MET A 96 -4.66 -3.02 11.12
N LYS A 97 -4.06 -1.96 11.67
CA LYS A 97 -4.63 -1.21 12.80
C LYS A 97 -6.03 -0.69 12.49
N TYR A 98 -6.24 -0.14 11.29
CA TYR A 98 -7.55 0.34 10.87
C TYR A 98 -8.55 -0.81 10.68
N LEU A 99 -8.13 -1.93 10.08
CA LEU A 99 -9.00 -3.09 9.87
C LEU A 99 -9.45 -3.70 11.21
N LYS A 100 -8.54 -3.85 12.19
CA LYS A 100 -8.89 -4.28 13.55
C LYS A 100 -9.97 -3.38 14.18
N GLN A 101 -9.81 -2.07 14.08
CA GLN A 101 -10.79 -1.09 14.61
C GLN A 101 -12.18 -1.23 13.97
N ASN A 102 -12.22 -1.66 12.71
CA ASN A 102 -13.46 -1.88 11.96
C ASN A 102 -13.95 -3.34 12.01
N LYS A 103 -13.36 -4.19 12.87
CA LYS A 103 -13.70 -5.62 13.01
C LYS A 103 -13.63 -6.38 11.67
N LEU A 104 -12.62 -6.06 10.87
CA LEU A 104 -12.35 -6.73 9.59
C LEU A 104 -11.07 -7.54 9.66
N ASP A 105 -11.06 -8.69 8.99
CA ASP A 105 -9.88 -9.54 8.91
C ASP A 105 -8.83 -9.01 7.93
N PHE A 106 -7.57 -9.34 8.23
CA PHE A 106 -6.43 -9.16 7.33
C PHE A 106 -5.82 -10.50 6.96
N ASP A 107 -5.64 -10.74 5.67
CA ASP A 107 -5.05 -11.98 5.16
C ASP A 107 -3.51 -11.85 5.10
N THR A 108 -2.85 -12.31 6.17
CA THR A 108 -1.39 -12.28 6.26
C THR A 108 -0.73 -13.26 5.29
N GLU A 109 -1.41 -14.35 4.90
CA GLU A 109 -0.88 -15.34 3.96
C GLU A 109 -0.81 -14.77 2.55
N LYS A 110 -1.91 -14.19 2.06
CA LYS A 110 -1.95 -13.53 0.76
C LYS A 110 -0.96 -12.38 0.68
N SER A 111 -0.87 -11.58 1.75
CA SER A 111 0.08 -10.47 1.82
C SER A 111 1.53 -10.95 1.83
N ALA A 112 1.85 -12.02 2.56
CA ALA A 112 3.19 -12.61 2.55
C ALA A 112 3.59 -13.12 1.16
N LYS A 113 2.68 -13.85 0.48
CA LYS A 113 2.90 -14.32 -0.90
C LYS A 113 3.22 -13.16 -1.85
N PHE A 114 2.49 -12.06 -1.72
CA PHE A 114 2.68 -10.86 -2.51
C PHE A 114 4.04 -10.20 -2.26
N LEU A 115 4.44 -9.99 -1.00
CA LEU A 115 5.74 -9.41 -0.65
C LEU A 115 6.93 -10.28 -1.08
N SER A 116 6.74 -11.61 -1.14
CA SER A 116 7.75 -12.55 -1.62
C SER A 116 7.75 -12.78 -3.14
N SER A 117 6.83 -12.17 -3.87
CA SER A 117 6.66 -12.42 -5.29
C SER A 117 7.74 -11.74 -6.15
N TRP A 118 7.93 -12.25 -7.36
CA TRP A 118 8.78 -11.64 -8.39
C TRP A 118 8.36 -10.20 -8.71
N LEU A 119 7.07 -9.89 -8.53
CA LEU A 119 6.51 -8.57 -8.77
C LEU A 119 7.06 -7.53 -7.78
N TYR A 120 7.44 -7.96 -6.57
CA TYR A 120 8.21 -7.18 -5.60
C TYR A 120 9.71 -7.47 -5.67
N LEU A 121 10.21 -8.00 -6.79
CA LEU A 121 11.61 -8.37 -7.00
C LEU A 121 12.13 -9.35 -5.92
N TRP A 122 11.31 -10.31 -5.51
CA TRP A 122 11.65 -11.29 -4.46
C TRP A 122 12.22 -10.62 -3.20
N MET A 123 11.60 -9.50 -2.79
CA MET A 123 12.08 -8.61 -1.74
C MET A 123 12.46 -9.34 -0.45
N VAL A 124 11.72 -10.39 -0.09
CA VAL A 124 11.89 -11.13 1.15
C VAL A 124 11.38 -12.58 0.98
N PRO A 125 11.97 -13.58 1.64
CA PRO A 125 11.39 -14.93 1.67
C PRO A 125 10.00 -14.95 2.31
N TYR A 126 9.10 -15.78 1.77
CA TYR A 126 7.72 -15.93 2.25
C TYR A 126 7.64 -16.13 3.77
N GLU A 127 8.45 -17.04 4.33
CA GLU A 127 8.44 -17.34 5.77
C GLU A 127 8.80 -16.13 6.63
N LYS A 128 9.75 -15.30 6.19
CA LYS A 128 10.10 -14.05 6.89
C LYS A 128 8.94 -13.05 6.77
N ALA A 129 8.34 -12.89 5.59
CA ALA A 129 7.18 -12.01 5.41
C ALA A 129 6.00 -12.42 6.29
N LYS A 130 5.64 -13.71 6.27
CA LYS A 130 4.51 -14.26 7.03
C LYS A 130 4.69 -14.06 8.53
N ARG A 131 5.88 -14.39 9.05
CA ARG A 131 6.19 -14.22 10.47
C ARG A 131 6.07 -12.76 10.93
N GLU A 132 6.61 -11.81 10.16
CA GLU A 132 6.52 -10.40 10.54
C GLU A 132 5.08 -9.86 10.43
N LEU A 133 4.33 -10.26 9.40
CA LEU A 133 2.93 -9.88 9.24
C LEU A 133 2.04 -10.44 10.36
N ASP A 134 2.22 -11.71 10.73
CA ASP A 134 1.49 -12.33 11.84
C ASP A 134 1.81 -11.66 13.17
N LYS A 135 3.07 -11.28 13.38
CA LYS A 135 3.49 -10.53 14.58
C LYS A 135 2.83 -9.15 14.67
N ILE A 136 2.56 -8.50 13.53
CA ILE A 136 1.83 -7.21 13.53
C ILE A 136 0.34 -7.44 13.74
N TRP A 137 -0.20 -8.53 13.19
CA TRP A 137 -1.62 -8.84 13.28
C TRP A 137 -2.05 -9.41 14.64
N ASN A 138 -1.17 -10.05 15.39
CA ASN A 138 -1.45 -10.47 16.77
C ASN A 138 -1.23 -9.29 17.72
#